data_AF-A0A7C8YIZ5-F1
#
_entry.id   AF-A0A7C8YIZ5-F1
#
_cell.length_a   1.000
_cell.length_b   1.000
_cell.length_c   1.000
_cell.angle_alpha   90.00
_cell.angle_beta   90.00
_cell.angle_gamma   90.00
#
_symmetry.space_group_name_H-M   'P 1'
#
loop_
_entity.id
_entity.type
_entity.pdbx_description
1 polymer ?
#
loop_
_entity_poly.entity_id
_entity_poly.type
_entity_poly.pdbx_seq_one_letter_code
_entity_poly.pdbx_strand_id
1 'polypeptide(L)'
;MAGGKDDSAPTSDDDGPSNVTKQRVAAAKQYIEKHYKEQMKNLQERKERRIMLEKKLADADVSEEDQNNLLKFLEKKETEYMRLQRHKMGVDDFELLTMIGKGAFGEVRICREKTTGHVYAMKKLKKAEMLRRGQVEHVKAERNVLA
;
A
#
# COMPACT_ATOMS: atom_id res chain seq x y z
N MET A 1 38.67 -19.82 -61.86
CA MET A 1 37.40 -19.10 -61.66
C MET A 1 36.78 -19.62 -60.39
N ALA A 2 36.35 -18.70 -59.51
CA ALA A 2 35.45 -18.82 -58.36
C ALA A 2 35.76 -19.94 -57.33
N GLY A 3 36.14 -19.69 -56.07
CA GLY A 3 35.84 -18.53 -55.24
C GLY A 3 34.40 -18.62 -54.71
N GLY A 4 34.18 -19.43 -53.67
CA GLY A 4 32.91 -19.53 -52.95
C GLY A 4 33.21 -19.74 -51.47
N LYS A 5 33.30 -18.63 -50.74
CA LYS A 5 33.49 -18.57 -49.30
C LYS A 5 32.07 -18.47 -48.74
N ASP A 6 31.59 -19.54 -48.12
CA ASP A 6 30.29 -19.53 -47.42
C ASP A 6 30.44 -18.70 -46.14
N ASP A 7 30.26 -17.39 -46.27
CA ASP A 7 30.12 -16.47 -45.15
C ASP A 7 28.71 -16.63 -44.55
N SER A 8 28.51 -17.65 -43.71
CA SER A 8 27.34 -17.71 -42.85
C SER A 8 27.55 -16.78 -41.65
N ALA A 9 27.07 -15.54 -41.78
CA ALA A 9 26.97 -14.60 -40.66
C ALA A 9 26.13 -15.22 -39.53
N PRO A 10 26.53 -15.10 -38.25
CA PRO A 10 25.64 -15.46 -37.16
C PRO A 10 24.51 -14.42 -37.15
N THR A 11 23.29 -14.86 -37.48
CA THR A 11 22.08 -14.08 -37.23
C THR A 11 21.97 -13.89 -35.73
N SER A 12 22.39 -12.73 -35.25
CA SER A 12 22.17 -12.29 -33.88
C SER A 12 20.69 -11.97 -33.75
N ASP A 13 19.86 -12.98 -33.49
CA ASP A 13 18.53 -12.81 -32.94
C ASP A 13 18.69 -12.37 -31.47
N ASP A 14 19.19 -11.15 -31.27
CA ASP A 14 19.02 -10.42 -30.01
C ASP A 14 17.57 -9.92 -29.96
N ASP A 15 16.63 -10.86 -29.87
CA ASP A 15 15.23 -10.54 -29.64
C ASP A 15 15.11 -10.21 -28.14
N GLY A 16 15.39 -8.96 -27.83
CA GLY A 16 15.39 -8.44 -26.47
C GLY A 16 14.08 -8.75 -25.73
N PRO A 17 14.07 -8.64 -24.38
CA PRO A 17 12.95 -9.09 -23.56
C PRO A 17 11.62 -8.47 -24.01
N SER A 18 10.57 -9.29 -24.04
CA SER A 18 9.22 -8.87 -24.45
C SER A 18 8.74 -7.62 -23.68
N ASN A 19 7.85 -6.84 -24.29
CA ASN A 19 7.27 -5.66 -23.63
C ASN A 19 6.57 -6.00 -22.31
N VAL A 20 5.93 -7.17 -22.22
CA VAL A 20 5.31 -7.66 -20.97
C VAL A 20 6.38 -7.89 -19.90
N THR A 21 7.51 -8.50 -20.28
CA THR A 21 8.65 -8.71 -19.38
C THR A 21 9.22 -7.37 -18.91
N LYS A 22 9.43 -6.40 -19.81
CA LYS A 22 9.92 -5.05 -19.47
C LYS A 22 8.99 -4.33 -18.48
N GLN A 23 7.68 -4.40 -18.70
CA GLN A 23 6.69 -3.81 -17.79
C GLN A 23 6.68 -4.48 -16.41
N ARG A 24 6.78 -5.82 -16.35
CA ARG A 24 6.86 -6.56 -15.07
C ARG A 24 8.14 -6.22 -14.31
N VAL A 25 9.27 -6.12 -14.99
CA VAL A 25 10.55 -5.73 -14.38
C VAL A 25 10.46 -4.30 -13.82
N ALA A 26 9.91 -3.36 -14.59
CA ALA A 26 9.71 -1.98 -14.14
C ALA A 26 8.80 -1.93 -12.90
N ALA A 27 7.67 -2.65 -12.92
CA ALA A 27 6.75 -2.72 -11.78
C ALA A 27 7.40 -3.36 -10.55
N ALA A 28 8.18 -4.44 -10.72
CA ALA A 28 8.90 -5.09 -9.64
C ALA A 28 9.97 -4.16 -9.03
N LYS A 29 10.74 -3.47 -9.86
CA LYS A 29 11.73 -2.48 -9.41
C LYS A 29 11.07 -1.37 -8.58
N GLN A 30 10.01 -0.77 -9.11
CA GLN A 30 9.24 0.27 -8.40
C GLN A 30 8.67 -0.24 -7.08
N TYR A 31 8.14 -1.46 -7.06
CA TYR A 31 7.61 -2.08 -5.85
C TYR A 31 8.70 -2.26 -4.78
N ILE A 32 9.86 -2.80 -5.15
CA ILE A 32 10.98 -3.05 -4.23
C ILE A 32 11.51 -1.73 -3.67
N GLU A 33 11.78 -0.74 -4.53
CA GLU A 33 12.27 0.58 -4.10
C GLU A 33 11.29 1.25 -3.14
N LYS A 34 10.00 1.25 -3.48
CA LYS A 34 8.95 1.80 -2.63
C LYS A 34 8.88 1.07 -1.28
N HIS A 35 8.94 -0.27 -1.30
CA HIS A 35 8.89 -1.08 -0.09
C HIS A 35 10.03 -0.72 0.88
N TYR A 36 11.27 -0.69 0.41
CA TYR A 36 12.41 -0.32 1.26
C TYR A 36 12.34 1.13 1.74
N LYS A 37 11.88 2.06 0.90
CA LYS A 37 11.68 3.46 1.31
C LYS A 37 10.66 3.59 2.43
N GLU A 38 9.52 2.89 2.32
CA GLU A 38 8.49 2.86 3.38
C GLU A 38 9.00 2.19 4.65
N GLN A 39 9.73 1.07 4.55
CA GLN A 39 10.32 0.41 5.72
C GLN A 39 11.32 1.31 6.46
N MET A 40 12.21 2.00 5.73
CA MET A 40 13.17 2.93 6.32
C MET A 40 12.48 4.12 6.98
N LYS A 41 11.45 4.68 6.32
CA LYS A 41 10.64 5.75 6.90
C LYS A 41 9.96 5.31 8.19
N ASN A 42 9.29 4.15 8.18
CA ASN A 42 8.63 3.61 9.37
C ASN A 42 9.62 3.39 10.51
N LEU A 43 10.83 2.88 10.22
CA LEU A 43 11.87 2.70 11.22
C LEU A 43 12.34 4.03 11.82
N GLN A 44 12.53 5.04 10.97
CA GLN A 44 12.96 6.37 11.39
C GLN A 44 11.91 7.03 12.31
N GLU A 45 10.64 7.02 11.91
CA GLU A 45 9.55 7.58 12.71
C GLU A 45 9.40 6.87 14.06
N ARG A 46 9.65 5.55 14.11
CA ARG A 46 9.65 4.78 15.38
C ARG A 46 10.75 5.24 16.32
N LYS A 47 11.96 5.47 15.80
CA LYS A 47 13.09 5.99 16.58
C LYS A 47 12.78 7.39 17.08
N GLU A 48 12.23 8.26 16.24
CA GLU A 48 11.87 9.64 16.60
C GLU A 48 10.81 9.68 17.71
N ARG A 49 9.77 8.85 17.63
CA ARG A 49 8.75 8.76 18.69
C ARG A 49 9.34 8.32 20.03
N ARG A 50 10.26 7.36 20.01
CA ARG A 50 10.98 6.92 21.21
C ARG A 50 11.86 8.02 21.79
N ILE A 51 12.71 8.65 20.97
CA ILE A 51 13.60 9.75 21.39
C ILE A 51 12.79 10.91 21.97
N MET A 52 11.65 11.24 21.35
CA MET A 52 10.76 12.29 21.86
C MET A 52 10.20 11.96 23.23
N LEU A 53 9.81 10.70 23.48
CA LEU A 53 9.33 10.27 24.79
C LEU A 53 10.45 10.30 25.83
N GLU A 54 11.62 9.75 25.51
CA GLU A 54 12.79 9.75 26.41
C GLU A 54 13.18 11.17 26.81
N LYS A 55 13.19 12.13 25.87
CA LYS A 55 13.44 13.54 26.17
C LYS A 55 12.39 14.13 27.12
N LYS A 56 11.10 13.89 26.84
CA LYS A 56 10.00 14.37 27.70
C LYS A 56 10.07 13.78 29.11
N LEU A 57 10.50 12.52 29.26
CA LEU A 57 10.66 11.88 30.56
C LEU A 57 11.85 12.46 31.34
N ALA A 58 12.96 12.76 30.65
CA ALA A 58 14.12 13.41 31.26
C ALA A 58 13.77 14.83 31.77
N ASP A 59 12.93 15.56 31.05
CA ASP A 59 12.50 16.91 31.43
C ASP A 59 11.47 16.93 32.59
N ALA A 60 10.80 15.80 32.88
CA ALA A 60 9.62 15.75 33.75
C ALA A 60 9.86 15.23 35.19
N ASP A 61 11.12 15.02 35.59
CA ASP A 61 11.53 14.53 36.93
C ASP A 61 10.66 13.35 37.45
N VAL A 62 10.37 12.41 36.54
CA VAL A 62 9.53 11.24 36.82
C VAL A 62 10.39 10.12 37.40
N SER A 63 9.82 9.29 38.28
CA SER A 63 10.53 8.14 38.87
C SER A 63 11.06 7.18 37.79
N GLU A 64 12.20 6.52 38.04
CA GLU A 64 12.75 5.53 37.09
C GLU A 64 11.78 4.39 36.79
N GLU A 65 10.94 4.01 37.77
CA GLU A 65 9.91 2.99 37.59
C GLU A 65 8.83 3.45 36.59
N ASP A 66 8.33 4.67 36.73
CA ASP A 66 7.35 5.24 35.81
C ASP A 66 7.92 5.42 34.41
N GLN A 67 9.17 5.89 34.30
CA GLN A 67 9.87 5.99 33.03
C GLN A 67 9.91 4.63 32.31
N ASN A 68 10.29 3.57 33.02
CA ASN A 68 10.35 2.22 32.47
C ASN A 68 8.96 1.69 32.07
N ASN A 69 7.94 1.98 32.87
CA ASN A 69 6.56 1.61 32.57
C ASN A 69 6.03 2.31 31.30
N LEU A 70 6.31 3.60 31.14
CA LEU A 70 5.95 4.38 29.95
C LEU A 70 6.68 3.88 28.69
N LEU A 71 7.97 3.55 28.79
CA LEU A 71 8.73 2.98 27.67
C LEU A 71 8.18 1.60 27.24
N LYS A 72 7.91 0.70 28.20
CA LYS A 72 7.26 -0.60 27.91
C LYS A 72 5.89 -0.42 27.25
N PHE A 73 5.12 0.57 27.70
CA PHE A 73 3.82 0.88 27.10
C PHE A 73 3.96 1.37 25.65
N LEU A 74 4.95 2.22 25.36
CA LEU A 74 5.26 2.66 24.00
C LEU A 74 5.63 1.46 23.11
N GLU A 75 6.50 0.56 23.58
CA GLU A 75 6.90 -0.64 22.85
C GLU A 75 5.71 -1.55 22.53
N LYS A 76 4.78 -1.72 23.49
CA LYS A 76 3.55 -2.47 23.29
C LYS A 76 2.66 -1.82 22.22
N LYS A 77 2.45 -0.50 22.29
CA LYS A 77 1.68 0.24 21.27
C LYS A 77 2.30 0.13 19.88
N GLU A 78 3.61 0.24 19.79
CA GLU A 78 4.36 0.11 18.54
C GLU A 78 4.23 -1.30 17.93
N THR A 79 4.26 -2.33 18.77
CA THR A 79 4.06 -3.72 18.34
C THR A 79 2.65 -3.95 17.81
N GLU A 80 1.63 -3.45 18.51
CA GLU A 80 0.23 -3.52 18.08
C GLU A 80 0.01 -2.74 16.78
N TYR A 81 0.60 -1.54 16.66
CA TYR A 81 0.53 -0.76 15.43
C TYR A 81 1.10 -1.54 14.23
N MET A 82 2.28 -2.15 14.37
CA MET A 82 2.85 -2.99 13.30
C MET A 82 1.99 -4.21 12.98
N ARG A 83 1.29 -4.77 13.97
CA ARG A 83 0.36 -5.88 13.75
C ARG A 83 -0.86 -5.43 12.95
N LEU A 84 -1.43 -4.28 13.28
CA LEU A 84 -2.54 -3.67 12.53
C LEU A 84 -2.12 -3.38 11.07
N GLN A 85 -0.92 -2.86 10.84
CA GLN A 85 -0.40 -2.60 9.49
C GLN A 85 -0.22 -3.88 8.64
N ARG A 86 -0.07 -5.05 9.26
CA ARG A 86 -0.03 -6.33 8.52
C ARG A 86 -1.40 -6.80 8.05
N HIS A 87 -2.46 -6.40 8.75
CA HIS A 87 -3.82 -6.76 8.38
C HIS A 87 -4.30 -5.88 7.22
N LYS A 88 -4.37 -6.46 6.03
CA LYS A 88 -4.94 -5.78 4.87
C LYS A 88 -6.44 -5.94 4.90
N MET A 89 -7.15 -4.89 5.30
CA MET A 89 -8.61 -4.90 5.25
C MET A 89 -9.09 -5.11 3.80
N GLY A 90 -9.97 -6.08 3.63
CA GLY A 90 -10.65 -6.42 2.40
C GLY A 90 -12.16 -6.24 2.52
N VAL A 91 -12.88 -6.51 1.43
CA VAL A 91 -14.36 -6.44 1.42
C VAL A 91 -14.95 -7.48 2.37
N ASP A 92 -14.27 -8.61 2.58
CA ASP A 92 -14.73 -9.71 3.42
C ASP A 92 -14.71 -9.37 4.92
N ASP A 93 -14.03 -8.31 5.34
CA ASP A 93 -14.03 -7.82 6.72
C ASP A 93 -15.30 -7.02 7.05
N PHE A 94 -16.16 -6.79 6.06
CA PHE A 94 -17.38 -6.01 6.21
C PHE A 94 -18.62 -6.85 5.92
N GLU A 95 -19.66 -6.62 6.72
CA GLU A 95 -21.03 -7.05 6.44
C GLU A 95 -21.74 -5.96 5.63
N LEU A 96 -22.17 -6.27 4.41
CA LEU A 96 -22.94 -5.34 3.59
C LEU A 96 -24.38 -5.31 4.09
N LEU A 97 -24.84 -4.13 4.49
CA LEU A 97 -26.21 -3.88 4.92
C LEU A 97 -27.00 -3.32 3.71
N THR A 98 -27.65 -2.18 3.90
CA THR A 98 -28.58 -1.61 2.92
C THR A 98 -27.86 -0.74 1.87
N MET A 99 -28.35 -0.78 0.63
CA MET A 99 -27.95 0.17 -0.41
C MET A 99 -28.49 1.56 -0.11
N ILE A 100 -27.63 2.57 -0.14
CA ILE A 100 -28.00 3.99 0.07
C ILE A 100 -27.89 4.84 -1.19
N GLY A 101 -27.20 4.36 -2.23
CA GLY A 101 -27.08 5.11 -3.47
C GLY A 101 -26.70 4.22 -4.64
N LYS A 102 -27.18 4.59 -5.83
CA LYS A 102 -26.82 3.95 -7.10
C LYS A 102 -26.45 5.04 -8.09
N GLY A 103 -25.23 4.98 -8.60
CA GLY A 103 -24.71 5.91 -9.60
C GLY A 103 -24.43 5.20 -10.93
N ALA A 104 -23.91 5.96 -11.90
CA ALA A 104 -23.55 5.44 -13.21
C ALA A 104 -22.46 4.36 -13.14
N PHE A 105 -21.50 4.50 -12.24
CA PHE A 105 -20.32 3.62 -12.17
C PHE A 105 -20.37 2.60 -11.03
N GLY A 106 -21.45 2.56 -10.25
CA GLY A 106 -21.42 1.80 -9.01
C GLY A 106 -22.60 2.02 -8.09
N GLU A 107 -22.48 1.44 -6.91
CA GLU A 107 -23.46 1.57 -5.82
C GLU A 107 -22.74 1.85 -4.50
N VAL A 108 -23.43 2.54 -3.60
CA VAL A 108 -22.98 2.81 -2.24
C VAL A 108 -23.89 2.02 -1.30
N ARG A 109 -23.30 1.23 -0.41
CA ARG A 109 -24.01 0.51 0.64
C ARG A 109 -23.51 0.92 2.00
N ILE A 110 -24.39 0.93 2.99
CA ILE A 110 -23.97 0.90 4.38
C ILE A 110 -23.35 -0.48 4.64
N CYS A 111 -22.24 -0.51 5.36
CA CYS A 111 -21.61 -1.73 5.81
C CYS A 111 -21.20 -1.63 7.28
N ARG A 112 -21.03 -2.78 7.92
CA ARG A 112 -20.55 -2.89 9.30
C ARG A 112 -19.22 -3.66 9.29
N GLU A 113 -18.19 -3.10 9.91
CA GLU A 113 -16.94 -3.84 10.13
C GLU A 113 -17.18 -4.97 11.12
N LYS A 114 -16.80 -6.22 10.79
CA LYS A 114 -17.11 -7.41 11.60
C LYS A 114 -16.40 -7.44 12.95
N THR A 115 -15.20 -6.86 13.03
CA THR A 115 -14.34 -6.86 14.22
C THR A 115 -14.75 -5.80 15.23
N THR A 116 -15.02 -4.57 14.78
CA THR A 116 -15.32 -3.43 15.66
C THR A 116 -16.81 -3.15 15.79
N GLY A 117 -17.62 -3.60 14.83
CA GLY A 117 -19.05 -3.28 14.74
C GLY A 117 -19.32 -1.85 14.24
N HIS A 118 -18.29 -1.08 13.86
CA HIS A 118 -18.47 0.27 13.34
C HIS A 118 -19.17 0.27 11.98
N VAL A 119 -20.01 1.29 11.77
CA VAL A 119 -20.82 1.44 10.55
C VAL A 119 -20.15 2.44 9.61
N TYR A 120 -20.03 2.05 8.34
CA TYR A 120 -19.39 2.82 7.27
C TYR A 120 -20.26 2.84 6.00
N ALA A 121 -19.88 3.67 5.03
CA ALA A 121 -20.44 3.65 3.68
C ALA A 121 -19.41 3.09 2.68
N MET A 122 -19.70 1.95 2.06
CA MET A 122 -18.85 1.31 1.05
C MET A 122 -19.31 1.69 -0.36
N LYS A 123 -18.45 2.39 -1.10
CA LYS A 123 -18.63 2.72 -2.53
C LYS A 123 -18.04 1.61 -3.41
N LYS A 124 -18.89 0.84 -4.08
CA LYS A 124 -18.49 -0.23 -5.01
C LYS A 124 -18.49 0.30 -6.44
N LEU A 125 -17.33 0.27 -7.10
CA LEU A 125 -17.14 0.80 -8.46
C LEU A 125 -16.90 -0.32 -9.49
N LYS A 126 -17.53 -0.19 -10.67
CA LYS A 126 -17.38 -1.12 -11.81
C LYS A 126 -16.23 -0.68 -12.71
N LYS A 127 -15.02 -1.22 -12.47
CA LYS A 127 -13.79 -0.85 -13.21
C LYS A 127 -13.92 -0.99 -14.73
N ALA A 128 -14.56 -2.06 -15.22
CA ALA A 128 -14.74 -2.27 -16.66
C ALA A 128 -15.60 -1.17 -17.31
N GLU A 129 -16.62 -0.68 -16.60
CA GLU A 129 -17.46 0.41 -17.11
C GLU A 129 -16.72 1.75 -17.09
N MET A 130 -15.93 2.00 -16.05
CA MET A 130 -15.09 3.20 -15.98
C MET A 130 -14.07 3.26 -17.12
N LEU A 131 -13.43 2.13 -17.43
CA LEU A 131 -12.48 2.02 -18.55
C LEU A 131 -13.16 2.32 -19.88
N ARG A 132 -14.31 1.67 -20.15
CA ARG A 132 -15.06 1.90 -21.41
C ARG A 132 -15.46 3.35 -21.62
N ARG A 133 -15.78 4.09 -20.56
CA ARG A 133 -16.21 5.50 -20.63
C ARG A 133 -15.05 6.50 -20.49
N GLY A 134 -13.80 6.05 -20.36
CA GLY A 134 -12.63 6.93 -20.23
C GLY A 134 -12.58 7.75 -18.93
N GLN A 135 -13.26 7.32 -17.86
CA GLN A 135 -13.42 8.09 -16.60
C GLN A 135 -12.39 7.70 -15.52
N VAL A 136 -11.27 7.09 -15.91
CA VAL A 136 -10.28 6.53 -14.97
C VAL A 136 -9.61 7.63 -14.15
N GLU A 137 -9.23 8.76 -14.77
CA GLU A 137 -8.54 9.86 -14.09
C GLU A 137 -9.44 10.57 -13.07
N HIS A 138 -10.71 10.82 -13.41
CA HIS A 138 -11.67 11.40 -12.48
C HIS A 138 -11.87 10.53 -11.23
N VAL A 139 -11.99 9.21 -11.39
CA VAL A 139 -12.13 8.31 -10.24
C VAL A 139 -10.84 8.16 -9.44
N LYS A 140 -9.67 8.20 -10.09
CA LYS A 140 -8.38 8.25 -9.38
C LYS A 140 -8.27 9.52 -8.53
N ALA A 141 -8.71 10.67 -9.07
CA ALA A 141 -8.75 11.92 -8.32
C ALA A 141 -9.69 11.81 -7.11
N GLU A 142 -10.93 11.31 -7.29
CA GLU A 142 -11.86 11.06 -6.17
C GLU A 142 -11.24 10.16 -5.09
N ARG A 143 -10.57 9.06 -5.50
CA ARG A 143 -9.91 8.16 -4.55
C ARG A 143 -8.82 8.88 -3.75
N ASN A 144 -8.01 9.70 -4.41
CA ASN A 144 -6.90 10.38 -3.76
C ASN A 144 -7.36 11.47 -2.77
N VAL A 145 -8.58 12.01 -2.93
CA VAL A 145 -9.17 12.97 -1.96
C VAL A 145 -9.69 12.25 -0.70
N LEU A 146 -10.05 10.97 -0.81
CA LEU A 146 -10.56 10.15 0.29
C LEU A 146 -9.46 9.38 1.05
N ALA A 147 -8.20 9.47 0.61
CA ALA A 147 -7.04 8.77 1.16
C ALA A 147 -6.17 9.71 1.99
#